data_AF-F3CF25-F1
#
_entry.id   AF-F3CF25-F1
#
_cell.length_a   1.000
_cell.length_b   1.000
_cell.length_c   1.000
_cell.angle_alpha   90.00
_cell.angle_beta   90.00
_cell.angle_gamma   90.00
#
_symmetry.space_group_name_H-M   'P 1'
#
loop_
_entity.id
_entity.type
_entity.pdbx_description
1 polymer ?
#
loop_
_entity_poly.entity_id
_entity_poly.type
_entity_poly.pdbx_seq_one_letter_code
_entity_poly.pdbx_strand_id
1 'polypeptide(L)'
;EKVIVDTLHFKGNYPDSCSIQGAFVKGGTDSQIETQSLFWRELLPSQKLTMHAEHEFAEQINAIGPITHIRLNVFPDGGVSRLRVLGKVSR
;
A
#
# COMPACT_ATOMS: atom_id res chain seq x y z
N GLU A 1 -6.63 11.38 -6.17
CA GLU A 1 -6.47 10.34 -5.13
C GLU A 1 -4.99 10.22 -4.86
N LYS A 2 -4.57 9.91 -3.64
CA LYS A 2 -3.13 9.85 -3.33
C LYS A 2 -2.79 8.82 -2.26
N VAL A 3 -1.60 8.27 -2.35
CA VAL A 3 -1.00 7.38 -1.37
C VAL A 3 0.24 8.07 -0.84
N ILE A 4 0.40 8.07 0.47
CA ILE A 4 1.58 8.62 1.13
C ILE A 4 2.23 7.52 1.95
N VAL A 5 3.50 7.25 1.67
CA VAL A 5 4.33 6.29 2.41
C VAL A 5 5.44 7.07 3.11
N ASP A 6 5.43 7.04 4.43
CA ASP A 6 6.35 7.80 5.26
C ASP A 6 7.38 6.87 5.92
N THR A 7 8.65 7.10 5.65
CA THR A 7 9.79 6.40 6.26
C THR A 7 10.48 7.25 7.34
N LEU A 8 9.80 8.28 7.87
CA LEU A 8 10.32 9.13 8.94
C LEU A 8 10.82 8.28 10.12
N HIS A 9 11.98 8.67 10.66
CA HIS A 9 12.74 7.96 11.70
C HIS A 9 13.48 6.68 11.27
N PHE A 10 13.18 6.10 10.11
CA PHE A 10 13.92 4.97 9.56
C PHE A 10 15.13 5.46 8.76
N LYS A 11 16.28 5.61 9.45
CA LYS A 11 17.55 6.12 8.90
C LYS A 11 18.54 5.04 8.43
N GLY A 12 18.17 3.77 8.58
CA GLY A 12 19.05 2.66 8.19
C GLY A 12 18.30 1.36 7.93
N ASN A 13 17.09 1.22 8.45
CA ASN A 13 16.20 0.06 8.29
C ASN A 13 14.89 0.46 7.60
N TYR A 14 14.92 1.40 6.65
CA TYR A 14 13.80 1.67 5.76
C TYR A 14 13.78 0.60 4.66
N PRO A 15 12.60 0.19 4.17
CA PRO A 15 12.53 -0.74 3.07
C PRO A 15 13.03 -0.11 1.79
N ASP A 16 13.70 -0.89 0.94
CA ASP A 16 14.20 -0.43 -0.36
C ASP A 16 13.06 -0.07 -1.31
N SER A 17 11.98 -0.86 -1.26
CA SER A 17 10.77 -0.58 -2.03
C SER A 17 9.50 -1.00 -1.32
N CYS A 18 8.38 -0.41 -1.74
CA CYS A 18 7.04 -0.84 -1.34
C CYS A 18 6.11 -0.95 -2.54
N SER A 19 5.14 -1.85 -2.44
CA SER A 19 3.97 -1.87 -3.32
C SER A 19 2.69 -1.93 -2.49
N ILE A 20 1.57 -1.54 -3.09
CA ILE A 20 0.26 -1.64 -2.45
C ILE A 20 -0.67 -2.40 -3.37
N GLN A 21 -1.31 -3.42 -2.80
CA GLN A 21 -2.41 -4.13 -3.44
C GLN A 21 -3.73 -3.72 -2.81
N GLY A 22 -4.80 -3.81 -3.58
CA GLY A 22 -6.15 -3.49 -3.12
C GLY A 22 -7.20 -4.41 -3.68
N ALA A 23 -8.25 -4.64 -2.90
CA ALA A 23 -9.43 -5.37 -3.35
C ALA A 23 -10.72 -4.87 -2.71
N PHE A 24 -11.81 -5.13 -3.43
CA PHE A 24 -13.16 -5.05 -2.91
C PHE A 24 -13.61 -6.43 -2.43
N VAL A 25 -13.66 -6.62 -1.12
CA VAL A 25 -14.01 -7.90 -0.50
C VAL A 25 -15.47 -7.82 -0.06
N LYS A 26 -16.32 -8.70 -0.59
CA LYS A 26 -17.77 -8.73 -0.33
C LYS A 26 -18.18 -9.57 0.89
N GLY A 27 -17.21 -10.17 1.57
CA GLY A 27 -17.42 -11.05 2.71
C GLY A 27 -16.34 -12.14 2.78
N GLY A 28 -16.35 -12.90 3.86
CA GLY A 28 -15.38 -13.96 4.14
C GLY A 28 -14.81 -13.81 5.55
N THR A 29 -14.20 -14.89 6.06
CA THR A 29 -13.44 -14.85 7.32
C THR A 29 -12.05 -14.25 7.07
N ASP A 30 -11.38 -13.76 8.12
CA ASP A 30 -10.04 -13.16 8.01
C ASP A 30 -9.02 -14.07 7.30
N SER A 31 -9.08 -15.38 7.56
CA SER A 31 -8.22 -16.38 6.89
C SER A 31 -8.51 -16.51 5.38
N GLN A 32 -9.78 -16.36 4.98
CA GLN A 32 -10.15 -16.31 3.56
C GLN A 32 -9.66 -15.02 2.90
N ILE A 33 -9.73 -13.89 3.61
CA ILE A 33 -9.23 -12.59 3.13
C ILE A 33 -7.72 -12.65 2.92
N GLU A 34 -6.98 -13.24 3.85
CA GLU A 34 -5.53 -13.45 3.72
C GLU A 34 -5.19 -14.26 2.47
N THR A 35 -5.90 -15.38 2.24
CA THR A 35 -5.70 -16.22 1.06
C THR A 35 -6.03 -15.48 -0.23
N GLN A 36 -7.14 -14.72 -0.25
CA GLN A 36 -7.52 -13.88 -1.39
C GLN A 36 -6.49 -12.78 -1.67
N SER A 37 -5.81 -12.28 -0.64
CA SER A 37 -4.83 -11.20 -0.76
C SER A 37 -3.64 -11.55 -1.66
N LEU A 38 -3.37 -12.85 -1.86
CA LEU A 38 -2.37 -13.34 -2.81
C LEU A 38 -2.69 -12.99 -4.28
N PHE A 39 -3.96 -12.73 -4.59
CA PHE A 39 -4.46 -12.45 -5.93
C PHE A 39 -5.01 -11.02 -6.08
N TRP A 40 -4.78 -10.15 -5.09
CA TRP A 40 -5.23 -8.76 -5.17
C TRP A 40 -4.47 -7.99 -6.25
N ARG A 41 -5.19 -7.07 -6.91
CA ARG A 41 -4.61 -6.22 -7.94
C ARG A 41 -3.72 -5.16 -7.32
N GLU A 42 -2.67 -4.77 -8.04
CA GLU A 42 -1.78 -3.69 -7.62
C GLU A 42 -2.46 -2.34 -7.76
N LEU A 43 -2.68 -1.68 -6.61
CA LEU A 43 -3.10 -0.29 -6.54
C LEU A 43 -1.91 0.64 -6.81
N LEU A 44 -0.75 0.33 -6.22
CA LEU A 44 0.50 1.03 -6.43
C LEU A 44 1.57 -0.02 -6.77
N PRO A 45 2.11 -0.04 -8.00
CA PRO A 45 3.20 -0.94 -8.35
C PRO A 45 4.46 -0.59 -7.55
N SER A 46 5.44 -1.50 -7.49
CA SER A 46 6.65 -1.31 -6.68
C SER A 46 7.33 0.05 -6.91
N GLN A 47 7.41 0.84 -5.84
CA GLN A 47 8.08 2.14 -5.81
C GLN A 47 9.31 2.07 -4.91
N LYS A 48 10.40 2.71 -5.34
CA LYS A 48 11.57 2.90 -4.50
C LYS A 48 11.26 3.89 -3.39
N LEU A 49 11.77 3.59 -2.20
CA LEU A 49 11.69 4.47 -1.05
C LEU A 49 13.08 5.00 -0.71
N THR A 50 13.09 6.13 -0.04
CA THR A 50 14.28 6.81 0.43
C THR A 50 14.24 6.94 1.94
N MET A 51 15.42 7.11 2.51
CA MET A 51 15.64 7.23 3.94
C MET A 51 14.98 8.51 4.48
N HIS A 52 14.26 8.40 5.61
CA HIS A 52 13.75 9.55 6.36
C HIS A 52 12.96 10.55 5.49
N ALA A 53 12.03 10.05 4.67
CA ALA A 53 11.30 10.87 3.73
C ALA A 53 9.82 10.50 3.66
N GLU A 54 9.01 11.50 3.32
CA GLU A 54 7.62 11.30 2.95
C GLU A 54 7.51 11.14 1.44
N HIS A 55 6.92 10.04 0.98
CA HIS A 55 6.77 9.71 -0.43
C HIS A 55 5.30 9.85 -0.79
N GLU A 56 4.97 10.84 -1.62
CA GLU A 56 3.63 11.02 -2.17
C GLU A 56 3.55 10.45 -3.58
N PHE A 57 2.60 9.53 -3.77
CA PHE A 57 2.29 8.90 -5.05
C PHE A 57 0.86 9.27 -5.45
N ALA A 58 0.71 9.82 -6.65
CA ALA A 58 -0.59 10.17 -7.20
C ALA A 58 -0.73 9.69 -8.66
N GLU A 59 0.33 9.84 -9.45
CA GLU A 59 0.35 9.45 -10.86
C GLU A 59 0.57 7.95 -11.08
N GLN A 60 1.24 7.30 -10.13
CA GLN A 60 1.56 5.86 -10.18
C GLN A 60 0.40 4.98 -9.70
N ILE A 61 -0.71 5.59 -9.25
CA ILE A 61 -1.86 4.86 -8.72
C ILE A 61 -2.68 4.30 -9.86
N ASN A 62 -2.87 2.99 -9.86
CA ASN A 62 -3.73 2.30 -10.81
C ASN A 62 -5.20 2.43 -10.42
N ALA A 63 -6.05 2.75 -11.39
CA ALA A 63 -7.50 2.76 -11.22
C ALA A 63 -8.05 1.32 -11.19
N ILE A 64 -8.14 0.72 -10.01
CA ILE A 64 -8.68 -0.62 -9.81
C ILE A 64 -10.15 -0.63 -9.35
N GLY A 65 -10.82 0.53 -9.31
CA GLY A 65 -12.21 0.64 -8.86
C GLY A 65 -12.33 0.77 -7.33
N PRO A 66 -13.53 0.54 -6.75
CA PRO A 66 -13.74 0.64 -5.30
C PRO A 66 -12.89 -0.37 -4.52
N ILE A 67 -12.39 0.04 -3.35
CA ILE A 67 -11.49 -0.77 -2.52
C ILE A 67 -12.01 -0.74 -1.08
N THR A 68 -12.04 -1.90 -0.44
CA THR A 68 -12.39 -2.06 0.99
C THR A 68 -11.19 -2.42 1.85
N HIS A 69 -10.22 -3.12 1.25
CA HIS A 69 -9.05 -3.63 1.93
C HIS A 69 -7.82 -3.32 1.10
N ILE A 70 -6.73 -2.98 1.80
CA ILE A 70 -5.43 -2.72 1.21
C ILE A 70 -4.40 -3.63 1.86
N ARG A 71 -3.38 -3.97 1.11
CA ARG A 71 -2.21 -4.70 1.60
C ARG A 71 -0.96 -3.91 1.22
N LEU A 72 -0.20 -3.48 2.22
CA LEU A 72 1.12 -2.90 2.03
C LEU A 72 2.14 -4.02 1.99
N ASN A 73 2.93 -4.08 0.93
CA ASN A 73 4.06 -4.98 0.81
C ASN A 73 5.34 -4.14 0.89
N VAL A 74 6.27 -4.54 1.75
CA VAL A 74 7.60 -3.93 1.89
C VAL A 74 8.65 -4.95 1.48
N PHE A 75 9.69 -4.49 0.77
CA PHE A 75 10.73 -5.39 0.23
C PHE A 75 12.14 -4.84 0.47
N PRO A 76 13.12 -5.71 0.79
CA PRO A 76 12.94 -7.10 1.25
C PRO A 76 12.35 -7.16 2.68
N ASP A 77 12.68 -6.17 3.49
CA ASP A 77 12.23 -5.95 4.86
C ASP A 77 12.45 -4.47 5.22
N GLY A 78 12.10 -4.06 6.43
CA GLY A 78 12.28 -2.70 6.92
C GLY A 78 11.03 -2.13 7.59
N GLY A 79 11.11 -0.88 8.02
CA GLY A 79 10.01 -0.18 8.68
C GLY A 79 9.45 0.98 7.88
N VAL A 80 8.13 1.08 7.91
CA VAL A 80 7.35 2.22 7.44
C VAL A 80 6.72 2.86 8.66
N SER A 81 6.89 4.17 8.80
CA SER A 81 6.36 4.94 9.93
C SER A 81 4.85 5.12 9.80
N ARG A 82 4.40 5.55 8.61
CA ARG A 82 2.98 5.76 8.34
C ARG A 82 2.64 5.40 6.89
N LEU A 83 1.45 4.88 6.72
CA LEU A 83 0.77 4.75 5.44
C LEU A 83 -0.50 5.59 5.49
N ARG A 84 -0.71 6.45 4.49
CA ARG A 84 -1.97 7.18 4.31
C ARG A 84 -2.51 6.91 2.91
N VAL A 85 -3.76 6.50 2.83
CA VAL A 85 -4.45 6.28 1.55
C VAL A 85 -5.64 7.24 1.50
N LEU A 86 -5.55 8.24 0.62
CA LEU A 86 -6.55 9.29 0.46
C LEU A 86 -7.31 9.05 -0.84
N GLY A 87 -8.48 8.45 -0.70
CA GLY A 87 -9.43 8.22 -1.79
C GLY A 87 -10.71 9.02 -1.63
N LYS A 88 -11.60 8.91 -2.63
CA LYS A 88 -12.98 9.35 -2.51
C LYS A 88 -13.83 8.16 -2.05
N VAL A 89 -14.72 8.39 -1.08
CA VAL A 89 -15.66 7.35 -0.64
C VAL A 89 -16.68 7.12 -1.76
N SER A 90 -16.73 5.89 -2.27
CA SER A 90 -17.82 5.47 -3.17
C SER A 90 -19.06 5.27 -2.32
N ARG A 91 -20.14 5.98 -2.66
CA ARG A 91 -21.47 5.76 -2.09
C ARG A 91 -22.18 4.64 -2.84
#